data_AF-A0A8T4TK19-F1
#
_entry.id   AF-A0A8T4TK19-F1
#
_cell.length_a   1.000
_cell.length_b   1.000
_cell.length_c   1.000
_cell.angle_alpha   90.00
_cell.angle_beta   90.00
_cell.angle_gamma   90.00
#
_symmetry.space_group_name_H-M   'P 1'
#
loop_
_entity.id
_entity.type
_entity.pdbx_description
1 polymer ?
#
loop_
_entity_poly.entity_id
_entity_poly.type
_entity_poly.pdbx_seq_one_letter_code
_entity_poly.pdbx_strand_id
1 'polypeptide(L)'
;MKNETVFVEVFGNNPIIKVIDFLITFQLFDYPLTEIAKNSGVSYSTLQTFWDKLESNNVVVKTRRVGKSDLYKLNTENPAIKQLIKLDWNLIKGSEEKILVTH
;
A
#
# COMPACT_ATOMS: atom_id res chain seq x y z
N MET A 1 -3.60 21.12 -4.60
CA MET A 1 -2.99 19.99 -5.34
C MET A 1 -3.22 18.75 -4.50
N LYS A 2 -3.60 17.61 -5.09
CA LYS A 2 -3.59 16.35 -4.33
C LYS A 2 -2.12 16.07 -4.00
N ASN A 3 -1.77 16.01 -2.72
CA ASN A 3 -0.47 15.51 -2.29
C ASN A 3 -0.50 13.99 -2.48
N GLU A 4 -0.20 13.54 -3.70
CA GLU A 4 0.05 12.14 -4.00
C GLU A 4 1.42 11.77 -3.43
N THR A 5 1.58 10.53 -2.95
CA THR A 5 2.90 10.05 -2.52
C THR A 5 3.81 9.91 -3.73
N VAL A 6 5.13 9.96 -3.51
CA VAL A 6 6.12 9.72 -4.57
C VAL A 6 5.89 8.36 -5.25
N PHE A 7 5.43 7.37 -4.49
CA PHE A 7 5.08 6.05 -5.02
C PHE A 7 3.96 6.11 -6.07
N VAL A 8 2.85 6.82 -5.76
CA VAL A 8 1.74 7.00 -6.69
C VAL A 8 2.15 7.84 -7.90
N GLU A 9 2.97 8.87 -7.70
CA GLU A 9 3.50 9.71 -8.78
C GLU A 9 4.32 8.88 -9.78
N VAL A 10 5.18 7.98 -9.29
CA VAL A 10 6.09 7.18 -10.11
C VAL A 10 5.39 6.00 -10.80
N PHE A 11 4.52 5.27 -10.09
CA PHE A 11 3.89 4.05 -10.61
C PHE A 11 2.47 4.26 -11.16
N GLY A 12 1.95 5.48 -11.05
CA GLY A 12 0.68 5.90 -11.60
C GLY A 12 -0.50 5.73 -10.64
N ASN A 13 -1.48 6.61 -10.82
CA ASN A 13 -2.69 6.67 -9.99
C ASN A 13 -3.75 5.63 -10.42
N ASN A 14 -3.48 4.36 -10.11
CA ASN A 14 -4.42 3.26 -10.36
C ASN A 14 -4.82 2.55 -9.05
N PRO A 15 -5.95 1.83 -9.01
CA PRO A 15 -6.49 1.28 -7.77
C PRO A 15 -5.55 0.36 -6.99
N ILE A 16 -4.80 -0.50 -7.67
CA ILE A 16 -3.88 -1.43 -7.00
C ILE A 16 -2.70 -0.67 -6.40
N ILE A 17 -2.14 0.32 -7.10
CA ILE A 17 -1.04 1.15 -6.59
C ILE A 17 -1.47 1.94 -5.37
N LYS A 18 -2.66 2.55 -5.36
CA LYS A 18 -3.17 3.27 -4.18
C LYS A 18 -3.35 2.37 -2.95
N VAL A 19 -3.75 1.12 -3.16
CA VAL A 19 -3.89 0.15 -2.06
C VAL A 19 -2.52 -0.27 -1.54
N ILE A 20 -1.56 -0.52 -2.42
CA ILE A 20 -0.19 -0.86 -2.04
C ILE A 20 0.49 0.30 -1.31
N ASP A 21 0.32 1.53 -1.80
CA ASP A 21 0.82 2.76 -1.16
C ASP A 21 0.31 2.90 0.28
N PHE A 22 -1.01 2.72 0.48
CA PHE A 22 -1.61 2.70 1.81
C PHE A 22 -1.01 1.59 2.69
N LEU A 23 -0.90 0.37 2.16
CA LEU A 23 -0.38 -0.78 2.91
C LEU A 23 1.10 -0.63 3.28
N ILE A 24 1.93 -0.01 2.43
CA ILE A 24 3.34 0.30 2.73
C ILE A 24 3.41 1.39 3.81
N THR A 25 2.65 2.47 3.64
CA THR A 25 2.61 3.60 4.59
C THR A 25 2.21 3.15 6.00
N PHE A 26 1.22 2.26 6.09
CA PHE A 26 0.66 1.77 7.36
C PHE A 26 1.01 0.30 7.65
N GLN A 27 2.16 -0.18 7.15
CA GLN A 27 2.57 -1.59 7.22
C GLN A 27 2.66 -2.21 8.63
N LEU A 28 2.68 -1.39 9.68
CA LEU A 28 2.72 -1.85 11.08
C LEU A 28 1.34 -2.22 11.63
N PHE A 29 0.26 -1.94 10.90
CA PHE A 29 -1.11 -2.12 11.35
C PHE A 29 -1.87 -3.12 10.49
N ASP A 30 -2.95 -3.67 11.05
CA ASP A 30 -3.90 -4.52 10.34
C ASP A 30 -5.26 -3.84 10.23
N TYR A 31 -5.93 -4.05 9.09
CA TYR A 31 -7.17 -3.37 8.75
C TYR A 31 -8.17 -4.33 8.11
N PRO A 32 -9.48 -4.14 8.32
CA PRO A 32 -10.48 -4.81 7.50
C PRO A 32 -10.46 -4.23 6.06
N LEU A 33 -10.90 -5.04 5.09
CA LEU A 33 -11.01 -4.64 3.68
C LEU A 33 -11.75 -3.32 3.46
N THR A 34 -12.78 -3.05 4.27
CA THR A 34 -13.55 -1.80 4.21
C THR A 34 -12.72 -0.57 4.55
N GLU A 35 -11.82 -0.67 5.52
CA GLU A 35 -10.91 0.41 5.88
C GLU A 35 -9.76 0.54 4.88
N ILE A 36 -9.25 -0.56 4.35
CA ILE A 36 -8.26 -0.54 3.26
C ILE A 36 -8.83 0.18 2.04
N ALA A 37 -10.04 -0.17 1.61
CA ALA A 37 -10.73 0.49 0.50
C ALA A 37 -10.89 2.00 0.77
N LYS A 38 -11.44 2.36 1.94
CA LYS A 38 -11.68 3.75 2.32
C LYS A 38 -10.38 4.57 2.35
N ASN A 39 -9.35 4.08 3.03
CA ASN A 39 -8.12 4.84 3.28
C ASN A 39 -7.20 4.89 2.05
N SER A 40 -7.26 3.91 1.15
CA SER A 40 -6.63 4.00 -0.18
C SER A 40 -7.43 4.84 -1.18
N GLY A 41 -8.64 5.27 -0.82
CA GLY A 41 -9.55 5.99 -1.71
C GLY A 41 -9.92 5.15 -2.95
N VAL A 42 -10.16 3.85 -2.75
CA VAL A 42 -10.60 2.88 -3.76
C VAL A 42 -11.96 2.35 -3.33
N SER A 43 -12.91 2.17 -4.27
CA SER A 43 -14.19 1.56 -3.90
C SER A 43 -14.00 0.11 -3.45
N TYR A 44 -14.83 -0.33 -2.50
CA TYR A 44 -14.76 -1.71 -2.00
C TYR A 44 -14.93 -2.75 -3.11
N SER A 45 -15.86 -2.51 -4.06
CA SER A 45 -16.05 -3.39 -5.23
C SER A 45 -14.80 -3.47 -6.09
N THR A 46 -14.11 -2.35 -6.32
CA THR A 46 -12.84 -2.31 -7.07
C THR A 46 -11.76 -3.08 -6.34
N LEU A 47 -11.61 -2.89 -5.02
CA LEU A 47 -10.64 -3.62 -4.20
C LEU A 47 -10.83 -5.14 -4.35
N GLN A 48 -12.08 -5.61 -4.27
CA GLN A 48 -12.40 -7.04 -4.39
C GLN A 48 -11.97 -7.64 -5.74
N THR A 49 -11.90 -6.85 -6.83
CA THR A 49 -11.49 -7.38 -8.16
C THR A 49 -10.04 -7.88 -8.21
N PHE A 50 -9.18 -7.45 -7.28
CA PHE A 50 -7.77 -7.82 -7.26
C PHE A 50 -7.26 -8.31 -5.90
N TRP A 51 -8.09 -8.25 -4.85
CA TRP A 51 -7.66 -8.65 -3.51
C TRP A 51 -7.20 -10.10 -3.42
N ASP A 52 -7.92 -11.03 -4.05
CA ASP A 52 -7.55 -12.45 -4.10
C ASP A 52 -6.15 -12.67 -4.69
N LYS A 53 -5.72 -11.80 -5.63
CA LYS A 53 -4.37 -11.84 -6.19
C LYS A 53 -3.33 -11.39 -5.16
N LEU A 54 -3.63 -10.36 -4.36
CA LEU A 54 -2.71 -9.90 -3.31
C LEU A 54 -2.55 -10.97 -2.22
N GLU A 55 -3.64 -11.62 -1.81
CA GLU A 55 -3.59 -12.73 -0.84
C GLU A 55 -2.83 -13.93 -1.40
N SER A 56 -3.20 -14.43 -2.59
CA SER A 56 -2.58 -15.62 -3.19
C SER A 56 -1.09 -15.45 -3.52
N ASN A 57 -0.65 -14.23 -3.83
CA ASN A 57 0.76 -13.91 -4.03
C ASN A 57 1.50 -13.56 -2.73
N ASN A 58 0.87 -13.76 -1.56
CA ASN A 58 1.42 -13.45 -0.25
C ASN A 58 1.91 -12.00 -0.13
N VAL A 59 1.27 -11.06 -0.83
CA VAL A 59 1.52 -9.61 -0.69
C VAL A 59 0.92 -9.12 0.62
N VAL A 60 -0.27 -9.61 0.95
CA VAL A 60 -0.96 -9.37 2.22
C VAL A 60 -1.26 -10.70 2.90
N VAL A 61 -1.42 -10.66 4.22
CA VAL A 61 -1.81 -11.82 5.02
C VAL A 61 -2.95 -11.47 5.96
N LYS A 62 -3.89 -12.38 6.10
CA LYS A 62 -4.91 -12.32 7.15
C LYS A 62 -4.24 -12.50 8.52
N THR A 63 -4.53 -11.60 9.46
CA THR A 63 -3.92 -11.61 10.80
C THR A 63 -4.83 -12.22 11.84
N ARG A 64 -6.04 -11.67 11.97
CA ARG A 64 -7.01 -12.02 13.01
C ARG A 64 -8.42 -11.69 12.54
N ARG A 65 -9.41 -12.14 13.32
CA ARG A 65 -10.81 -11.76 13.16
C ARG A 65 -11.26 -10.92 14.35
N VAL A 66 -11.91 -9.79 14.10
CA VAL A 66 -12.49 -8.91 15.12
C VAL A 66 -13.98 -8.77 14.81
N GLY A 67 -14.82 -9.29 15.72
CA GLY A 67 -16.25 -9.42 15.45
C GLY A 67 -16.52 -10.29 14.22
N LYS A 68 -17.16 -9.71 13.20
CA LYS A 68 -17.45 -10.38 11.91
C LYS A 68 -16.46 -10.05 10.80
N SER A 69 -15.42 -9.26 11.08
CA SER A 69 -14.48 -8.76 10.07
C SER A 69 -13.13 -9.46 10.18
N ASP A 70 -12.60 -9.88 9.04
CA ASP A 70 -11.21 -10.32 8.92
C ASP A 70 -10.30 -9.12 8.70
N LEU A 71 -9.18 -9.10 9.43
CA LEU A 71 -8.16 -8.07 9.32
C LEU A 71 -6.96 -8.60 8.55
N TYR A 72 -6.35 -7.70 7.79
CA TYR A 72 -5.24 -7.97 6.89
C TYR A 72 -4.14 -6.94 7.09
N LYS A 73 -2.90 -7.38 6.89
CA LYS A 73 -1.73 -6.49 6.86
C LYS A 73 -0.83 -6.81 5.69
N LEU A 74 0.06 -5.87 5.38
CA LEU A 74 1.16 -6.10 4.44
C LEU A 74 2.05 -7.24 4.96
N ASN A 75 2.38 -8.19 4.10
CA ASN A 75 3.24 -9.32 4.47
C ASN A 75 4.71 -8.91 4.45
N THR A 76 5.14 -8.21 5.50
CA THR A 76 6.53 -7.76 5.64
C THR A 76 7.52 -8.90 5.78
N GLU A 77 7.11 -10.17 5.91
CA GLU A 77 8.00 -11.33 5.87
C GLU A 77 8.35 -11.78 4.44
N ASN A 78 7.51 -11.44 3.46
CA ASN A 78 7.77 -11.75 2.06
C ASN A 78 8.98 -10.94 1.54
N PRO A 79 10.05 -11.60 1.03
CA PRO A 79 11.25 -10.89 0.55
C PRO A 79 10.97 -9.87 -0.56
N ALA A 80 10.02 -10.16 -1.45
CA ALA A 80 9.64 -9.22 -2.51
C ALA A 80 8.99 -7.95 -1.93
N ILE A 81 8.19 -8.10 -0.88
CA ILE A 81 7.56 -6.98 -0.18
C ILE A 81 8.59 -6.17 0.60
N LYS A 82 9.57 -6.82 1.26
CA LYS A 82 10.72 -6.11 1.87
C LYS A 82 11.46 -5.25 0.86
N GLN A 83 11.67 -5.74 -0.37
CA GLN A 83 12.29 -4.98 -1.45
C GLN A 83 11.41 -3.82 -1.93
N LEU A 84 10.11 -4.02 -2.04
CA LEU A 84 9.16 -2.98 -2.42
C LEU A 84 9.13 -1.82 -1.42
N ILE A 85 9.11 -2.12 -0.12
CA ILE A 85 9.21 -1.11 0.93
C ILE A 85 10.53 -0.35 0.80
N LYS A 86 11.65 -1.05 0.59
CA LYS A 86 12.97 -0.41 0.41
C LYS A 86 12.97 0.51 -0.83
N LEU A 87 12.31 0.12 -1.91
CA LEU A 87 12.16 0.95 -3.10
C LEU A 87 11.38 2.23 -2.80
N ASP A 88 10.26 2.14 -2.08
CA ASP A 88 9.48 3.30 -1.65
C ASP A 88 10.33 4.30 -0.85
N TRP A 89 11.08 3.82 0.16
CA TRP A 89 12.02 4.67 0.92
C TRP A 89 13.09 5.33 0.05
N ASN A 90 13.62 4.62 -0.93
CA ASN A 90 14.62 5.17 -1.84
C ASN A 90 14.03 6.24 -2.77
N LEU A 91 12.78 6.08 -3.21
CA LEU A 91 12.08 7.08 -4.00
C LEU A 91 11.85 8.36 -3.21
N ILE A 92 11.43 8.24 -1.95
CA ILE A 92 11.27 9.38 -1.04
C ILE A 92 12.60 10.14 -0.90
N LYS A 93 13.69 9.44 -0.57
CA LYS A 93 15.03 10.06 -0.43
C LYS A 93 15.48 10.75 -1.73
N GLY A 94 15.32 10.09 -2.88
CA GLY A 94 15.69 10.67 -4.17
C GLY A 94 14.85 11.90 -4.55
N SER A 95 13.60 11.98 -4.08
CA SER A 95 12.74 13.16 -4.28
C SER A 95 13.18 14.34 -3.40
N GLU A 96 13.62 14.08 -2.16
CA GLU A 96 14.12 15.11 -1.23
C GLU A 96 15.41 15.75 -1.76
N GLU A 97 16.33 14.94 -2.30
CA GLU A 97 17.56 15.44 -2.92
C GLU A 97 17.27 16.42 -4.05
N LYS A 98 16.30 16.14 -4.93
CA LYS A 98 15.90 17.06 -6.03
C LYS A 98 15.41 18.42 -5.53
N ILE A 99 14.68 18.46 -4.41
CA ILE A 99 14.16 19.71 -3.83
C ILE A 99 15.31 20.59 -3.35
N LEU A 100 16.36 19.98 -2.78
CA LEU A 100 17.53 20.68 -2.27
C LEU A 100 18.46 21.25 -3.35
N VAL A 101 18.49 20.68 -4.57
CA VAL A 101 19.34 21.18 -5.68
C VAL A 101 18.67 22.27 -6.53
N THR A 102 17.37 22.51 -6.33
CA THR A 102 16.58 23.47 -7.13
C THR A 102 16.44 24.85 -6.47
N HIS A 103 17.14 25.07 -5.34
CA HIS A 103 17.28 26.35 -4.65
C HIS A 103 18.76 26.72 -4.53
#